data_AF-A0A1G7Q4P5-F1
#
_entry.id   AF-A0A1G7Q4P5-F1
#
_cell.length_a   1.000
_cell.length_b   1.000
_cell.length_c   1.000
_cell.angle_alpha   90.00
_cell.angle_beta   90.00
_cell.angle_gamma   90.00
#
_symmetry.space_group_name_H-M   'P 1'
#
loop_
_entity.id
_entity.type
_entity.pdbx_description
1 polymer ?
#
loop_
_entity_poly.entity_id
_entity_poly.type
_entity_poly.pdbx_seq_one_letter_code
_entity_poly.pdbx_strand_id
1 'polypeptide(L)'
;MTTEMWHRLNSRLLFAFLTMLIVVPGGYALPPLLCLGAFLIAALTGALAAGWRTSRLDWEDGLWCLALLAFAASWLGDVARTLKWPESATGNGIGLPLWPVVGAAALIGLRCHAPSARHWWLGLSCGAVAAGSIALFERLVLAYSRASNDMNAIPFGNLALLLGFLSCLATLWWLYRLPRLQPSCRCRCLWLSAAGGMAGMMASLLSGTRGGWLAVPLLVSLLYMAWQQIPTRKERLRLVTRYMGAGALLLTIILLAIPETGVSQRLAGAVADAQEYWQGEDRDGSVGLRLEMWRGGLQLFVERPWTGWGEGRLETARDALVANHILHPGVSYYDQLHSDIIDTAARRGVVGLLGLVLLYGVPIYLFSRRLGCSSPGVRILAMSGLMITLAFLIFGLSQSMLRDVHGLSGYLGLSIGCWVILKREERRALCQASTGAGRRYAAEAFVGKPR
;
A
#
# COMPACT_ATOMS: atom_id res chain seq x y z
N MET A 1 -13.68 -19.07 22.41
CA MET A 1 -13.89 -18.93 20.94
C MET A 1 -13.32 -20.14 20.24
N THR A 2 -14.02 -20.76 19.28
CA THR A 2 -13.44 -21.84 18.45
C THR A 2 -12.44 -21.26 17.43
N THR A 3 -11.48 -22.07 16.97
CA THR A 3 -10.52 -21.71 15.91
C THR A 3 -11.22 -21.20 14.65
N GLU A 4 -12.36 -21.78 14.29
CA GLU A 4 -13.16 -21.33 13.16
C GLU A 4 -13.71 -19.91 13.35
N MET A 5 -14.16 -19.58 14.56
CA MET A 5 -14.68 -18.25 14.86
C MET A 5 -13.60 -17.18 14.72
N TRP A 6 -12.36 -17.46 15.12
CA TRP A 6 -11.21 -16.58 14.89
C TRP A 6 -10.91 -16.36 13.41
N HIS A 7 -10.91 -17.41 12.60
CA HIS A 7 -10.73 -17.28 11.16
C HIS A 7 -11.81 -16.39 10.50
N ARG A 8 -13.07 -16.52 10.95
CA ARG A 8 -14.17 -15.69 10.47
C ARG A 8 -14.03 -14.23 10.93
N LEU A 9 -13.69 -14.00 12.20
CA LEU A 9 -13.46 -12.66 12.75
C LEU A 9 -12.33 -11.95 12.00
N ASN A 10 -11.15 -12.56 11.91
CA ASN A 10 -9.99 -11.98 11.22
C ASN A 10 -10.28 -11.72 9.74
N SER A 11 -11.04 -12.60 9.08
CA SER A 11 -11.47 -12.36 7.69
C SER A 11 -12.40 -11.15 7.56
N ARG A 12 -13.33 -10.95 8.50
CA ARG A 12 -14.26 -9.81 8.50
C ARG A 12 -13.56 -8.50 8.85
N LEU A 13 -12.66 -8.51 9.83
CA LEU A 13 -11.85 -7.34 10.19
C LEU A 13 -10.95 -6.90 9.05
N LEU A 14 -10.30 -7.86 8.36
CA LEU A 14 -9.50 -7.54 7.18
C LEU A 14 -10.37 -7.00 6.04
N PHE A 15 -11.55 -7.58 5.78
CA PHE A 15 -12.48 -7.05 4.79
C PHE A 15 -12.91 -5.61 5.13
N ALA A 16 -13.27 -5.36 6.39
CA ALA A 16 -13.66 -4.04 6.87
C ALA A 16 -12.52 -3.03 6.73
N PHE A 17 -11.30 -3.40 7.14
CA PHE A 17 -10.10 -2.57 6.93
C PHE A 17 -9.94 -2.13 5.49
N LEU A 18 -9.91 -3.09 4.55
CA LEU A 18 -9.66 -2.82 3.14
C LEU A 18 -10.77 -1.99 2.50
N THR A 19 -12.01 -2.16 2.96
CA THR A 19 -13.16 -1.41 2.43
C THR A 19 -13.22 0.00 3.02
N MET A 20 -12.88 0.17 4.30
CA MET A 20 -13.02 1.45 5.01
C MET A 20 -11.77 2.33 4.93
N LEU A 21 -10.61 1.78 4.56
CA LEU A 21 -9.29 2.42 4.63
C LEU A 21 -9.28 3.88 4.17
N ILE A 22 -9.89 4.15 3.00
CA ILE A 22 -9.97 5.50 2.42
C ILE A 22 -11.41 6.01 2.24
N VAL A 23 -12.38 5.32 2.82
CA VAL A 23 -13.82 5.56 2.60
C VAL A 23 -14.45 6.19 3.82
N VAL A 24 -14.11 5.70 5.01
CA VAL A 24 -14.72 6.13 6.27
C VAL A 24 -13.68 6.87 7.10
N PRO A 25 -14.00 8.05 7.67
CA PRO A 25 -13.13 8.71 8.64
C PRO A 25 -12.74 7.75 9.78
N GLY A 26 -11.45 7.60 10.04
CA GLY A 26 -10.94 6.65 11.05
C GLY A 26 -10.93 5.17 10.62
N GLY A 27 -11.35 4.85 9.39
CA GLY A 27 -11.29 3.49 8.83
C GLY A 27 -9.88 2.91 8.75
N TYR A 28 -8.86 3.77 8.67
CA TYR A 28 -7.46 3.38 8.77
C TYR A 28 -7.07 2.87 10.16
N ALA A 29 -7.79 3.24 11.23
CA ALA A 29 -7.43 2.93 12.60
C ALA A 29 -8.35 1.92 13.29
N LEU A 30 -9.67 2.03 13.06
CA LEU A 30 -10.67 1.26 13.80
C LEU A 30 -10.50 -0.26 13.63
N PRO A 31 -10.43 -0.85 12.42
CA PRO A 31 -10.29 -2.29 12.28
C PRO A 31 -8.96 -2.86 12.81
N PRO A 32 -7.79 -2.23 12.59
CA PRO A 32 -6.53 -2.65 13.24
C PRO A 32 -6.59 -2.62 14.77
N LEU A 33 -7.20 -1.59 15.38
CA LEU A 33 -7.34 -1.49 16.83
C LEU A 33 -8.30 -2.56 17.38
N LEU A 34 -9.41 -2.84 16.69
CA LEU A 34 -10.30 -3.95 17.04
C LEU A 34 -9.58 -5.30 16.93
N CYS A 35 -8.73 -5.47 15.91
CA CYS A 35 -7.91 -6.67 15.74
C CYS A 35 -6.93 -6.83 16.91
N LEU A 36 -6.25 -5.76 17.31
CA LEU A 36 -5.35 -5.74 18.47
C LEU A 36 -6.11 -6.04 19.77
N GLY A 37 -7.23 -5.38 20.02
CA GLY A 37 -8.06 -5.60 21.21
C GLY A 37 -8.56 -7.05 21.31
N ALA A 38 -9.00 -7.62 20.19
CA ALA A 38 -9.37 -9.04 20.15
C ALA A 38 -8.18 -9.94 20.50
N PHE A 39 -6.97 -9.67 19.99
CA PHE A 39 -5.78 -10.43 20.35
C PHE A 39 -5.38 -10.27 21.81
N LEU A 40 -5.48 -9.07 22.39
CA LEU A 40 -5.21 -8.85 23.81
C LEU A 40 -6.17 -9.65 24.71
N ILE A 41 -7.47 -9.64 24.40
CA ILE A 41 -8.47 -10.46 25.11
C ILE A 41 -8.15 -11.96 24.95
N ALA A 42 -7.75 -12.38 23.75
CA ALA A 42 -7.37 -13.76 23.48
C ALA A 42 -6.10 -14.18 24.23
N ALA A 43 -5.16 -13.25 24.45
CA ALA A 43 -3.96 -13.48 25.23
C ALA A 43 -4.31 -13.67 26.71
N LEU A 44 -5.11 -12.76 27.27
CA LEU A 44 -5.56 -12.78 28.67
C LEU A 44 -6.37 -14.03 29.01
N THR A 45 -7.18 -14.52 28.06
CA THR A 45 -8.03 -15.72 28.25
C THR A 45 -7.32 -17.04 27.95
N GLY A 46 -6.02 -17.02 27.59
CA GLY A 46 -5.26 -18.21 27.21
C GLY A 46 -5.67 -18.84 25.87
N ALA A 47 -6.64 -18.25 25.17
CA ALA A 47 -7.13 -18.74 23.87
C ALA A 47 -6.05 -18.65 22.77
N LEU A 48 -5.10 -17.70 22.88
CA LEU A 48 -3.94 -17.64 21.98
C LEU A 48 -2.99 -18.82 22.13
N ALA A 49 -2.84 -19.41 23.32
CA ALA A 49 -1.92 -20.52 23.55
C ALA A 49 -2.30 -21.76 22.73
N ALA A 50 -3.60 -21.99 22.53
CA ALA A 50 -4.11 -23.04 21.65
C ALA A 50 -3.80 -22.75 20.17
N GLY A 51 -3.90 -21.48 19.75
CA GLY A 51 -3.51 -21.03 18.41
C GLY A 51 -2.01 -21.18 18.16
N TRP A 52 -1.17 -20.76 19.11
CA TRP A 52 0.30 -20.80 19.06
C TRP A 52 0.85 -22.22 18.92
N ARG A 53 0.21 -23.22 19.55
CA ARG A 53 0.60 -24.63 19.37
C ARG A 53 0.42 -25.13 17.93
N THR A 54 -0.45 -24.47 17.14
CA THR A 54 -0.74 -24.85 15.75
C THR A 54 -0.10 -23.90 14.73
N SER A 55 0.21 -22.67 15.13
CA SER A 55 0.82 -21.66 14.28
C SER A 55 2.34 -21.74 14.33
N ARG A 56 2.92 -22.25 13.24
CA ARG A 56 4.36 -22.19 13.03
C ARG A 56 4.74 -20.79 12.52
N LEU A 57 5.04 -19.86 13.42
CA LEU A 57 5.81 -18.67 13.03
C LEU A 57 7.18 -19.15 12.52
N ASP A 58 7.66 -18.53 11.45
CA ASP A 58 8.95 -18.87 10.86
C ASP A 58 9.90 -17.66 10.85
N TRP A 59 11.14 -17.88 10.44
CA TRP A 59 12.15 -16.82 10.39
C TRP A 59 11.76 -15.65 9.46
N GLU A 60 10.89 -15.89 8.47
CA GLU A 60 10.40 -14.85 7.57
C GLU A 60 9.41 -13.93 8.28
N ASP A 61 8.56 -14.48 9.16
CA ASP A 61 7.76 -13.66 10.09
C ASP A 61 8.66 -12.87 11.06
N GLY A 62 9.74 -13.49 11.52
CA GLY A 62 10.77 -12.83 12.33
C GLY A 62 11.38 -11.63 11.63
N LEU A 63 11.72 -11.75 10.34
CA LEU A 63 12.22 -10.62 9.53
C LEU A 63 11.20 -9.50 9.36
N TRP A 64 9.93 -9.85 9.15
CA TRP A 64 8.86 -8.84 9.10
C TRP A 64 8.74 -8.09 10.43
N CYS A 65 8.70 -8.80 11.55
CA CYS A 65 8.67 -8.19 12.88
C CYS A 65 9.91 -7.32 13.11
N LEU A 66 11.10 -7.77 12.72
CA LEU A 66 12.33 -6.98 12.82
C LEU A 66 12.23 -5.68 12.02
N ALA A 67 11.77 -5.72 10.77
CA ALA A 67 11.62 -4.53 9.94
C ALA A 67 10.63 -3.53 10.55
N LEU A 68 9.48 -4.02 11.02
CA LEU A 68 8.44 -3.20 11.65
C LEU A 68 8.94 -2.56 12.96
N LEU A 69 9.57 -3.35 13.82
CA LEU A 69 10.07 -2.89 15.12
C LEU A 69 11.30 -1.98 14.96
N ALA A 70 12.18 -2.22 13.99
CA ALA A 70 13.29 -1.31 13.68
C ALA A 70 12.77 0.04 13.18
N PHE A 71 11.76 0.04 12.31
CA PHE A 71 11.12 1.29 11.88
C PHE A 71 10.47 2.01 13.06
N ALA A 72 9.65 1.33 13.88
CA ALA A 72 9.07 1.93 15.09
C ALA A 72 10.14 2.46 16.07
N ALA A 73 11.22 1.70 16.30
CA ALA A 73 12.31 2.11 17.18
C ALA A 73 12.98 3.40 16.70
N SER A 74 13.11 3.61 15.39
CA SER A 74 13.65 4.86 14.85
C SER A 74 12.75 6.08 15.15
N TRP A 75 11.43 5.90 15.11
CA TRP A 75 10.49 6.96 15.50
C TRP A 75 10.47 7.18 17.01
N LEU A 76 10.37 6.11 17.80
CA LEU A 76 10.34 6.20 19.26
C LEU A 76 11.64 6.74 19.84
N GLY A 77 12.79 6.38 19.25
CA GLY A 77 14.09 6.95 19.60
C GLY A 77 14.17 8.44 19.29
N ASP A 78 13.54 8.88 18.21
CA ASP A 78 13.41 10.30 17.91
C ASP A 78 12.54 11.04 18.93
N VAL A 79 11.35 10.50 19.23
CA VAL A 79 10.46 11.04 20.28
C VAL A 79 11.15 11.08 21.64
N ALA A 80 11.90 10.05 22.01
CA ALA A 80 12.65 10.02 23.27
C ALA A 80 13.74 11.11 23.33
N ARG A 81 14.35 11.46 22.19
CA ARG A 81 15.42 12.46 22.09
C ARG A 81 14.91 13.89 21.98
N THR A 82 13.77 14.11 21.33
CA THR A 82 13.20 15.45 21.11
C THR A 82 12.12 15.80 22.13
N LEU A 83 11.54 14.80 22.80
CA LEU A 83 10.33 14.88 23.62
C LEU A 83 9.11 15.43 22.85
N LYS A 84 9.16 15.39 21.52
CA LYS A 84 8.10 15.84 20.63
C LYS A 84 7.54 14.66 19.87
N TRP A 85 6.23 14.51 19.94
CA TRP A 85 5.50 13.54 19.12
C TRP A 85 5.32 14.09 17.71
N PRO A 86 5.30 13.22 16.70
CA PRO A 86 5.09 13.67 15.34
C PRO A 86 3.66 14.17 15.13
N GLU A 87 3.53 15.19 14.29
CA GLU A 87 2.26 15.71 13.83
C GLU A 87 1.98 15.22 12.40
N SER A 88 0.73 14.87 12.14
CA SER A 88 0.23 14.61 10.78
C SER A 88 -0.42 15.88 10.23
N ALA A 89 -0.59 15.97 8.92
CA ALA A 89 -1.33 17.07 8.28
C ALA A 89 -2.79 17.20 8.78
N THR A 90 -3.31 16.18 9.48
CA THR A 90 -4.65 16.14 10.09
C THR A 90 -4.63 16.30 11.63
N GLY A 91 -3.48 16.66 12.22
CA GLY A 91 -3.33 17.00 13.63
C GLY A 91 -3.20 15.83 14.62
N ASN A 92 -3.33 14.57 14.18
CA ASN A 92 -3.19 13.40 15.06
C ASN A 92 -2.10 12.43 14.55
N GLY A 93 -0.84 12.83 14.71
CA GLY A 93 0.33 12.04 14.30
C GLY A 93 0.88 11.11 15.40
N ILE A 94 0.36 11.17 16.63
CA ILE A 94 0.83 10.39 17.79
C ILE A 94 0.85 8.88 17.50
N GLY A 95 -0.04 8.40 16.63
CA GLY A 95 -0.09 6.99 16.23
C GLY A 95 1.07 6.55 15.33
N LEU A 96 1.76 7.44 14.61
CA LEU A 96 2.78 7.09 13.60
C LEU A 96 3.90 6.19 14.15
N PRO A 97 4.51 6.46 15.32
CA PRO A 97 5.52 5.58 15.91
C PRO A 97 4.97 4.23 16.38
N LEU A 98 3.68 4.18 16.71
CA LEU A 98 3.03 3.03 17.33
C LEU A 98 2.44 2.06 16.28
N TRP A 99 2.03 2.57 15.12
CA TRP A 99 1.43 1.76 14.05
C TRP A 99 2.28 0.56 13.63
N PRO A 100 3.61 0.65 13.47
CA PRO A 100 4.41 -0.53 13.12
C PRO A 100 4.46 -1.57 14.25
N VAL A 101 4.39 -1.16 15.52
CA VAL A 101 4.28 -2.07 16.67
C VAL A 101 2.93 -2.80 16.64
N VAL A 102 1.84 -2.08 16.39
CA VAL A 102 0.51 -2.66 16.15
C VAL A 102 0.54 -3.62 14.97
N GLY A 103 1.25 -3.25 13.89
CA GLY A 103 1.49 -4.11 12.73
C GLY A 103 2.20 -5.42 13.08
N ALA A 104 3.26 -5.38 13.88
CA ALA A 104 3.98 -6.57 14.31
C ALA A 104 3.09 -7.50 15.17
N ALA A 105 2.33 -6.92 16.10
CA ALA A 105 1.35 -7.66 16.88
C ALA A 105 0.24 -8.27 16.00
N ALA A 106 -0.27 -7.49 15.03
CA ALA A 106 -1.28 -7.95 14.08
C ALA A 106 -0.75 -9.08 13.20
N LEU A 107 0.49 -9.01 12.72
CA LEU A 107 1.14 -10.09 11.96
C LEU A 107 1.14 -11.39 12.76
N ILE A 108 1.60 -11.35 14.01
CA ILE A 108 1.68 -12.53 14.89
C ILE A 108 0.26 -13.11 15.13
N GLY A 109 -0.70 -12.27 15.50
CA GLY A 109 -2.07 -12.71 15.77
C GLY A 109 -2.79 -13.25 14.51
N LEU A 110 -2.62 -12.58 13.37
CA LEU A 110 -3.19 -13.03 12.09
C LEU A 110 -2.52 -14.31 11.60
N ARG A 111 -1.21 -14.53 11.81
CA ARG A 111 -0.55 -15.82 11.50
C ARG A 111 -1.11 -16.98 12.32
N CYS A 112 -1.62 -16.71 13.52
CA CYS A 112 -2.28 -17.73 14.35
C CYS A 112 -3.61 -18.17 13.73
N HIS A 113 -4.41 -17.21 13.27
CA HIS A 113 -5.71 -17.47 12.66
C HIS A 113 -5.85 -16.73 11.33
N ALA A 114 -5.16 -17.23 10.30
CA ALA A 114 -5.04 -16.55 9.02
C ALA A 114 -6.41 -16.19 8.40
N PRO A 115 -6.60 -14.94 7.93
CA PRO A 115 -7.79 -14.54 7.22
C PRO A 115 -7.87 -15.27 5.86
N SER A 116 -9.04 -15.22 5.24
CA SER A 116 -9.29 -15.90 3.96
C SER A 116 -9.00 -14.99 2.77
N ALA A 117 -8.36 -15.56 1.73
CA ALA A 117 -8.09 -14.86 0.47
C ALA A 117 -9.36 -14.26 -0.16
N ARG A 118 -10.52 -14.92 -0.01
CA ARG A 118 -11.81 -14.41 -0.49
C ARG A 118 -12.14 -13.03 0.09
N HIS A 119 -12.01 -12.85 1.40
CA HIS A 119 -12.34 -11.58 2.06
C HIS A 119 -11.33 -10.48 1.73
N TRP A 120 -10.06 -10.85 1.53
CA TRP A 120 -9.04 -9.93 1.02
C TRP A 120 -9.42 -9.37 -0.36
N TRP A 121 -9.69 -10.25 -1.33
CA TRP A 121 -10.04 -9.81 -2.69
C TRP A 121 -11.35 -9.02 -2.74
N LEU A 122 -12.37 -9.46 -1.98
CA LEU A 122 -13.63 -8.72 -1.89
C LEU A 122 -13.44 -7.35 -1.23
N GLY A 123 -12.65 -7.27 -0.16
CA GLY A 123 -12.40 -6.01 0.55
C GLY A 123 -11.66 -5.00 -0.32
N LEU A 124 -10.63 -5.44 -1.04
CA LEU A 124 -9.93 -4.60 -2.02
C LEU A 124 -10.87 -4.04 -3.09
N SER A 125 -11.71 -4.89 -3.67
CA SER A 125 -12.64 -4.48 -4.72
C SER A 125 -13.78 -3.60 -4.21
N CYS A 126 -14.34 -3.90 -3.04
CA CYS A 126 -15.34 -3.04 -2.40
C CYS A 126 -14.76 -1.67 -2.02
N GLY A 127 -13.55 -1.63 -1.46
CA GLY A 127 -12.86 -0.37 -1.15
C GLY A 127 -12.59 0.47 -2.39
N ALA A 128 -12.14 -0.15 -3.49
CA ALA A 128 -11.91 0.53 -4.76
C ALA A 128 -13.21 1.08 -5.38
N VAL A 129 -14.30 0.30 -5.35
CA VAL A 129 -15.63 0.75 -5.81
C VAL A 129 -16.11 1.92 -4.96
N ALA A 130 -16.05 1.81 -3.64
CA ALA A 130 -16.49 2.86 -2.73
C ALA A 130 -15.70 4.17 -2.92
N ALA A 131 -14.37 4.09 -3.06
CA ALA A 131 -13.54 5.24 -3.38
C ALA A 131 -13.90 5.88 -4.73
N GLY A 132 -14.15 5.06 -5.77
CA GLY A 132 -14.64 5.53 -7.07
C GLY A 132 -15.99 6.24 -6.99
N SER A 133 -16.92 5.70 -6.21
CA SER A 133 -18.24 6.29 -5.99
C SER A 133 -18.14 7.64 -5.27
N ILE A 134 -17.29 7.74 -4.24
CA ILE A 134 -17.03 9.00 -3.53
C ILE A 134 -16.44 10.02 -4.49
N ALA A 135 -15.41 9.63 -5.26
CA ALA A 135 -14.76 10.55 -6.20
C ALA A 135 -15.71 11.07 -7.28
N LEU A 136 -16.62 10.23 -7.79
CA LEU A 136 -17.68 10.66 -8.71
C LEU A 136 -18.65 11.62 -8.03
N PHE A 137 -19.08 11.31 -6.81
CA PHE A 137 -20.00 12.16 -6.06
C PHE A 137 -19.41 13.55 -5.80
N GLU A 138 -18.16 13.62 -5.32
CA GLU A 138 -17.47 14.89 -5.07
C GLU A 138 -17.29 15.73 -6.35
N ARG A 139 -16.96 15.07 -7.48
CA ARG A 139 -16.68 15.77 -8.74
C ARG A 139 -17.95 16.17 -9.50
N LEU A 140 -18.94 15.30 -9.56
CA LEU A 140 -20.14 15.50 -10.39
C LEU A 140 -21.29 16.16 -9.63
N VAL A 141 -21.43 15.88 -8.33
CA VAL A 141 -22.54 16.38 -7.52
C VAL A 141 -22.11 17.58 -6.68
N LEU A 142 -21.01 17.47 -5.94
CA LEU A 142 -20.51 18.56 -5.10
C LEU A 142 -19.68 19.60 -5.87
N ALA A 143 -19.35 19.32 -7.13
CA ALA A 143 -18.54 20.17 -8.01
C ALA A 143 -17.16 20.56 -7.42
N TYR A 144 -16.62 19.75 -6.50
CA TYR A 144 -15.28 19.97 -5.94
C TYR A 144 -14.21 19.85 -7.02
N SER A 145 -13.16 20.66 -6.95
CA SER A 145 -12.10 20.67 -7.97
C SER A 145 -11.29 19.37 -8.01
N ARG A 146 -11.22 18.66 -6.88
CA ARG A 146 -10.48 17.40 -6.71
C ARG A 146 -11.26 16.47 -5.79
N ALA A 147 -11.25 15.18 -6.12
CA ALA A 147 -11.71 14.16 -5.19
C ALA A 147 -10.70 13.95 -4.07
N SER A 148 -11.17 13.91 -2.83
CA SER A 148 -10.29 13.83 -1.67
C SER A 148 -10.92 13.13 -0.46
N ASN A 149 -12.24 12.98 -0.38
CA ASN A 149 -12.95 12.39 0.76
C ASN A 149 -12.54 12.99 2.11
N ASP A 150 -12.46 14.32 2.18
CA ASP A 150 -12.01 15.10 3.34
C ASP A 150 -10.63 14.73 3.91
N MET A 151 -9.83 13.95 3.18
CA MET A 151 -8.42 13.70 3.46
C MET A 151 -7.55 14.43 2.43
N ASN A 152 -6.24 14.32 2.58
CA ASN A 152 -5.33 14.82 1.54
C ASN A 152 -5.58 14.03 0.24
N ALA A 153 -5.87 14.76 -0.84
CA ALA A 153 -6.14 14.19 -2.17
C ALA A 153 -4.98 13.33 -2.70
N ILE A 154 -3.75 13.52 -2.19
CA ILE A 154 -2.56 12.74 -2.56
C ILE A 154 -2.61 11.30 -2.02
N PRO A 155 -2.63 11.05 -0.70
CA PRO A 155 -2.90 9.73 -0.15
C PRO A 155 -4.17 9.08 -0.71
N PHE A 156 -5.27 9.82 -0.83
CA PHE A 156 -6.53 9.30 -1.38
C PHE A 156 -6.35 8.72 -2.79
N GLY A 157 -5.81 9.52 -3.71
CA GLY A 157 -5.61 9.11 -5.10
C GLY A 157 -4.59 7.99 -5.27
N ASN A 158 -3.50 8.01 -4.52
CA ASN A 158 -2.46 6.97 -4.54
C ASN A 158 -3.01 5.62 -4.03
N LEU A 159 -3.75 5.64 -2.91
CA LEU A 159 -4.37 4.43 -2.36
C LEU A 159 -5.49 3.91 -3.27
N ALA A 160 -6.32 4.78 -3.83
CA ALA A 160 -7.36 4.39 -4.79
C ALA A 160 -6.77 3.72 -6.05
N LEU A 161 -5.68 4.27 -6.59
CA LEU A 161 -4.94 3.66 -7.70
C LEU A 161 -4.47 2.25 -7.36
N LEU A 162 -3.82 2.09 -6.20
CA LEU A 162 -3.32 0.80 -5.73
C LEU A 162 -4.45 -0.21 -5.53
N LEU A 163 -5.56 0.18 -4.89
CA LEU A 163 -6.75 -0.67 -4.71
C LEU A 163 -7.36 -1.08 -6.06
N GLY A 164 -7.35 -0.20 -7.07
CA GLY A 164 -7.75 -0.50 -8.44
C GLY A 164 -6.88 -1.59 -9.07
N PHE A 165 -5.55 -1.42 -9.08
CA PHE A 165 -4.64 -2.43 -9.65
C PHE A 165 -4.67 -3.77 -8.89
N LEU A 166 -4.80 -3.73 -7.56
CA LEU A 166 -5.01 -4.95 -6.75
C LEU A 166 -6.34 -5.62 -7.07
N SER A 167 -7.39 -4.86 -7.41
CA SER A 167 -8.67 -5.41 -7.89
C SER A 167 -8.54 -6.06 -9.27
N CYS A 168 -7.67 -5.55 -10.15
CA CYS A 168 -7.34 -6.25 -11.39
C CYS A 168 -6.64 -7.61 -11.13
N LEU A 169 -5.72 -7.67 -10.15
CA LEU A 169 -5.14 -8.95 -9.71
C LEU A 169 -6.20 -9.86 -9.05
N ALA A 170 -7.20 -9.30 -8.36
CA ALA A 170 -8.34 -10.05 -7.85
C ALA A 170 -9.13 -10.71 -8.99
N THR A 171 -9.32 -10.02 -10.12
CA THR A 171 -9.93 -10.61 -11.32
C THR A 171 -9.14 -11.84 -11.78
N LEU A 172 -7.81 -11.76 -11.86
CA LEU A 172 -6.95 -12.91 -12.20
C LEU A 172 -7.08 -14.05 -11.18
N TRP A 173 -7.14 -13.72 -9.89
CA TRP A 173 -7.35 -14.71 -8.83
C TRP A 173 -8.67 -15.47 -8.98
N TRP A 174 -9.77 -14.76 -9.22
CA TRP A 174 -11.09 -15.36 -9.43
C TRP A 174 -11.12 -16.24 -10.67
N LEU A 175 -10.38 -15.85 -11.72
CA LEU A 175 -10.21 -16.62 -12.95
C LEU A 175 -9.36 -17.89 -12.74
N TYR A 176 -8.37 -17.85 -11.86
CA TYR A 176 -7.61 -19.05 -11.55
C TYR A 176 -8.42 -20.05 -10.70
N ARG A 177 -9.21 -19.56 -9.75
CA ARG A 177 -10.02 -20.41 -8.86
C ARG A 177 -11.34 -20.89 -9.49
N LEU A 178 -11.56 -20.60 -10.77
CA LEU A 178 -12.78 -20.88 -11.55
C LEU A 178 -13.39 -22.28 -11.40
N PRO A 179 -12.61 -23.38 -11.36
CA PRO A 179 -13.21 -24.73 -11.33
C PRO A 179 -13.85 -25.10 -9.98
N ARG A 180 -13.62 -24.31 -8.92
CA ARG A 180 -13.96 -24.67 -7.52
C ARG A 180 -15.11 -23.86 -6.92
N LEU A 181 -15.78 -22.99 -7.68
CA LEU A 181 -16.83 -22.09 -7.19
C LEU A 181 -18.16 -22.31 -7.93
N GLN A 182 -19.28 -22.10 -7.22
CA GLN A 182 -20.61 -22.11 -7.83
C GLN A 182 -20.73 -21.00 -8.93
N PRO A 183 -21.41 -21.27 -10.06
CA PRO A 183 -21.43 -20.38 -11.23
C PRO A 183 -21.98 -18.96 -10.97
N SER A 184 -22.98 -18.82 -10.10
CA SER A 184 -23.61 -17.51 -9.80
C SER A 184 -22.72 -16.63 -8.90
N CYS A 185 -22.10 -17.22 -7.88
CA CYS A 185 -21.12 -16.55 -7.01
C CYS A 185 -19.87 -16.11 -7.78
N ARG A 186 -19.47 -16.91 -8.79
CA ARG A 186 -18.35 -16.63 -9.70
C ARG A 186 -18.53 -15.32 -10.46
N CYS A 187 -19.65 -15.16 -11.17
CA CYS A 187 -19.86 -13.96 -12.00
C CYS A 187 -19.89 -12.69 -11.14
N ARG A 188 -20.51 -12.74 -9.95
CA ARG A 188 -20.55 -11.58 -9.04
C ARG A 188 -19.17 -11.14 -8.57
N CYS A 189 -18.32 -12.06 -8.11
CA CYS A 189 -16.97 -11.70 -7.63
C CYS A 189 -16.09 -11.16 -8.76
N LEU A 190 -16.24 -11.71 -9.97
CA LEU A 190 -15.50 -11.25 -11.14
C LEU A 190 -15.91 -9.83 -11.56
N TRP A 191 -17.22 -9.58 -11.71
CA TRP A 191 -17.74 -8.26 -12.03
C TRP A 191 -17.38 -7.22 -10.98
N LEU A 192 -17.49 -7.56 -9.69
CA LEU A 192 -17.07 -6.67 -8.61
C LEU A 192 -15.58 -6.33 -8.70
N SER A 193 -14.71 -7.31 -8.99
CA SER A 193 -13.27 -7.04 -9.12
C SER A 193 -12.93 -6.18 -10.33
N ALA A 194 -13.61 -6.40 -11.47
CA ALA A 194 -13.44 -5.57 -12.66
C ALA A 194 -13.96 -4.14 -12.43
N ALA A 195 -15.12 -3.99 -11.80
CA ALA A 195 -15.69 -2.72 -11.37
C ALA A 195 -14.75 -1.98 -10.41
N GLY A 196 -14.19 -2.69 -9.42
CA GLY A 196 -13.19 -2.14 -8.50
C GLY A 196 -11.93 -1.65 -9.20
N GLY A 197 -11.43 -2.41 -10.19
CA GLY A 197 -10.28 -2.01 -11.00
C GLY A 197 -10.48 -0.67 -11.69
N MET A 198 -11.63 -0.50 -12.36
CA MET A 198 -11.99 0.75 -13.02
C MET A 198 -12.25 1.89 -12.03
N ALA A 199 -13.02 1.60 -10.98
CA ALA A 199 -13.42 2.59 -9.99
C ALA A 199 -12.21 3.18 -9.23
N GLY A 200 -11.23 2.35 -8.87
CA GLY A 200 -10.01 2.80 -8.21
C GLY A 200 -9.12 3.67 -9.11
N MET A 201 -8.94 3.29 -10.38
CA MET A 201 -8.20 4.10 -11.35
C MET A 201 -8.91 5.43 -11.62
N MET A 202 -10.24 5.40 -11.74
CA MET A 202 -11.06 6.61 -11.89
C MET A 202 -10.97 7.53 -10.67
N ALA A 203 -11.04 7.01 -9.44
CA ALA A 203 -10.85 7.81 -8.23
C ALA A 203 -9.46 8.48 -8.20
N SER A 204 -8.41 7.76 -8.58
CA SER A 204 -7.07 8.33 -8.74
C SER A 204 -7.05 9.48 -9.75
N LEU A 205 -7.67 9.28 -10.93
CA LEU A 205 -7.79 10.31 -11.96
C LEU A 205 -8.51 11.57 -11.44
N LEU A 206 -9.66 11.38 -10.80
CA LEU A 206 -10.52 12.44 -10.28
C LEU A 206 -9.93 13.19 -9.07
N SER A 207 -9.01 12.55 -8.33
CA SER A 207 -8.26 13.22 -7.26
C SER A 207 -7.19 14.18 -7.76
N GLY A 208 -6.84 14.10 -9.06
CA GLY A 208 -5.87 14.97 -9.71
C GLY A 208 -4.42 14.72 -9.30
N THR A 209 -4.10 13.61 -8.63
CA THR A 209 -2.74 13.29 -8.21
C THR A 209 -1.88 12.62 -9.25
N ARG A 210 -1.06 13.45 -9.89
CA ARG A 210 -0.16 13.09 -10.98
C ARG A 210 1.05 12.27 -10.49
N GLY A 211 1.57 12.56 -9.29
CA GLY A 211 2.75 11.88 -8.74
C GLY A 211 2.57 10.36 -8.59
N GLY A 212 1.36 9.92 -8.26
CA GLY A 212 1.03 8.49 -8.20
C GLY A 212 1.14 7.77 -9.54
N TRP A 213 1.01 8.48 -10.66
CA TRP A 213 1.03 7.85 -11.98
C TRP A 213 2.43 7.44 -12.43
N LEU A 214 3.47 7.96 -11.78
CA LEU A 214 4.83 7.44 -11.94
C LEU A 214 4.91 5.94 -11.62
N ALA A 215 4.01 5.43 -10.76
CA ALA A 215 3.94 4.00 -10.47
C ALA A 215 3.21 3.19 -11.57
N VAL A 216 2.38 3.79 -12.43
CA VAL A 216 1.53 3.07 -13.39
C VAL A 216 2.32 2.14 -14.32
N PRO A 217 3.45 2.54 -14.95
CA PRO A 217 4.23 1.65 -15.78
C PRO A 217 4.65 0.37 -15.03
N LEU A 218 5.09 0.52 -13.79
CA LEU A 218 5.43 -0.60 -12.92
C LEU A 218 4.19 -1.45 -12.60
N LEU A 219 3.09 -0.83 -12.18
CA LEU A 219 1.85 -1.55 -11.83
C LEU A 219 1.31 -2.36 -13.01
N VAL A 220 1.32 -1.78 -14.22
CA VAL A 220 0.95 -2.45 -15.48
C VAL A 220 1.92 -3.59 -15.79
N SER A 221 3.23 -3.39 -15.61
CA SER A 221 4.22 -4.44 -15.86
C SER A 221 4.00 -5.66 -14.95
N LEU A 222 3.74 -5.45 -13.66
CA LEU A 222 3.45 -6.52 -12.70
C LEU A 222 2.12 -7.22 -13.02
N LEU A 223 1.09 -6.45 -13.40
CA LEU A 223 -0.19 -7.01 -13.83
C LEU A 223 -0.04 -7.85 -15.11
N TYR A 224 0.77 -7.37 -16.07
CA TYR A 224 1.08 -8.09 -17.30
C TYR A 224 1.88 -9.38 -17.01
N MET A 225 2.86 -9.32 -16.12
CA MET A 225 3.57 -10.52 -15.68
C MET A 225 2.62 -11.53 -15.02
N ALA A 226 1.65 -11.08 -14.22
CA ALA A 226 0.62 -11.95 -13.64
C ALA A 226 -0.28 -12.57 -14.72
N TRP A 227 -0.65 -11.76 -15.71
CA TRP A 227 -1.47 -12.18 -16.84
C TRP A 227 -0.79 -13.28 -17.68
N GLN A 228 0.51 -13.14 -17.96
CA GLN A 228 1.25 -14.09 -18.80
C GLN A 228 1.29 -15.51 -18.21
N GLN A 229 0.98 -15.65 -16.93
CA GLN A 229 0.94 -16.94 -16.24
C GLN A 229 -0.38 -17.70 -16.47
N ILE A 230 -1.35 -17.12 -17.18
CA ILE A 230 -2.57 -17.83 -17.59
C ILE A 230 -2.20 -18.86 -18.69
N PRO A 231 -2.43 -20.16 -18.47
CA PRO A 231 -1.84 -21.23 -19.28
C PRO A 231 -2.31 -21.28 -20.73
N THR A 232 -3.55 -20.89 -21.06
CA THR A 232 -4.05 -21.00 -22.45
C THR A 232 -4.24 -19.64 -23.14
N ARG A 233 -3.80 -19.55 -24.41
CA ARG A 233 -4.01 -18.36 -25.27
C ARG A 233 -5.49 -18.02 -25.44
N LYS A 234 -6.39 -19.00 -25.49
CA LYS A 234 -7.84 -18.81 -25.59
C LYS A 234 -8.47 -18.24 -24.32
N GLU A 235 -7.94 -18.56 -23.13
CA GLU A 235 -8.40 -17.95 -21.86
C GLU A 235 -7.88 -16.53 -21.72
N ARG A 236 -6.61 -16.28 -22.10
CA ARG A 236 -6.04 -14.93 -22.20
C ARG A 236 -6.89 -14.05 -23.13
N LEU A 237 -7.18 -14.49 -24.35
CA LEU A 237 -7.95 -13.69 -25.31
C LEU A 237 -9.38 -13.39 -24.82
N ARG A 238 -10.05 -14.36 -24.19
CA ARG A 238 -11.39 -14.17 -23.57
C ARG A 238 -11.37 -13.17 -22.43
N LEU A 239 -10.27 -13.10 -21.68
CA LEU A 239 -10.11 -12.13 -20.60
C LEU A 239 -9.96 -10.70 -21.15
N VAL A 240 -9.16 -10.53 -22.21
CA VAL A 240 -9.00 -9.22 -22.88
C VAL A 240 -10.36 -8.77 -23.42
N THR A 241 -11.00 -9.58 -24.24
CA THR A 241 -12.18 -9.14 -25.01
C THR A 241 -13.40 -8.92 -24.14
N ARG A 242 -13.61 -9.74 -23.10
CA ARG A 242 -14.87 -9.71 -22.34
C ARG A 242 -14.85 -8.79 -21.13
N TYR A 243 -13.70 -8.60 -20.48
CA TYR A 243 -13.63 -7.93 -19.18
C TYR A 243 -12.68 -6.72 -19.17
N MET A 244 -11.49 -6.84 -19.76
CA MET A 244 -10.60 -5.69 -19.91
C MET A 244 -11.00 -4.75 -21.04
N GLY A 245 -11.54 -5.26 -22.14
CA GLY A 245 -12.03 -4.47 -23.28
C GLY A 245 -13.28 -3.69 -22.93
N ALA A 246 -14.23 -4.32 -22.23
CA ALA A 246 -15.40 -3.63 -21.70
C ALA A 246 -15.01 -2.55 -20.67
N GLY A 247 -14.00 -2.81 -19.83
CA GLY A 247 -13.54 -1.84 -18.85
C GLY A 247 -12.71 -0.70 -19.43
N ALA A 248 -11.87 -0.99 -20.43
CA ALA A 248 -11.14 0.02 -21.19
C ALA A 248 -12.11 0.91 -21.99
N LEU A 249 -13.17 0.32 -22.58
CA LEU A 249 -14.23 1.06 -23.26
C LEU A 249 -14.98 1.97 -22.27
N LEU A 250 -15.35 1.48 -21.09
CA LEU A 250 -16.02 2.28 -20.07
C LEU A 250 -15.12 3.42 -19.57
N LEU A 251 -13.84 3.14 -19.30
CA LEU A 251 -12.85 4.16 -18.93
C LEU A 251 -12.69 5.20 -20.04
N THR A 252 -12.64 4.78 -21.30
CA THR A 252 -12.57 5.69 -22.46
C THR A 252 -13.82 6.56 -22.55
N ILE A 253 -15.02 6.01 -22.37
CA ILE A 253 -16.27 6.78 -22.35
C ILE A 253 -16.28 7.81 -21.21
N ILE A 254 -15.82 7.44 -20.01
CA ILE A 254 -15.72 8.37 -18.87
C ILE A 254 -14.70 9.48 -19.14
N LEU A 255 -13.54 9.13 -19.71
CA LEU A 255 -12.51 10.10 -20.09
C LEU A 255 -12.99 11.06 -21.20
N LEU A 256 -13.82 10.58 -22.14
CA LEU A 256 -14.44 11.40 -23.19
C LEU A 256 -15.60 12.26 -22.67
N ALA A 257 -16.31 11.80 -21.63
CA ALA A 257 -17.41 12.53 -21.01
C ALA A 257 -16.96 13.63 -20.03
N ILE A 258 -15.66 13.68 -19.69
CA ILE A 258 -15.05 14.76 -18.91
C ILE A 258 -14.26 15.63 -19.89
N PRO A 259 -14.83 16.75 -20.38
CA PRO A 259 -14.28 17.52 -21.51
C PRO A 259 -12.87 18.08 -21.24
N GLU A 260 -12.53 18.27 -19.96
CA GLU A 260 -11.28 18.86 -19.48
C GLU A 260 -10.49 17.86 -18.62
N THR A 261 -10.13 16.69 -19.16
CA THR A 261 -9.20 15.82 -18.41
C THR A 261 -7.86 16.51 -18.17
N GLY A 262 -7.50 17.50 -19.01
CA GLY A 262 -6.36 18.40 -18.82
C GLY A 262 -5.01 17.70 -18.74
N VAL A 263 -4.94 16.38 -18.97
CA VAL A 263 -3.75 15.57 -18.69
C VAL A 263 -2.55 16.03 -19.51
N SER A 264 -2.75 16.37 -20.77
CA SER A 264 -1.70 16.89 -21.67
C SER A 264 -1.19 18.26 -21.22
N GLN A 265 -2.08 19.22 -20.97
CA GLN A 265 -1.75 20.55 -20.44
C GLN A 265 -1.05 20.47 -19.07
N ARG A 266 -1.43 19.48 -18.27
CA ARG A 266 -0.88 19.23 -16.93
C ARG A 266 0.48 18.55 -16.94
N LEU A 267 0.75 17.67 -17.91
CA LEU A 267 2.07 17.08 -18.12
C LEU A 267 3.02 18.13 -18.68
N ALA A 268 2.57 18.94 -19.64
CA ALA A 268 3.30 20.08 -20.15
C ALA A 268 3.66 21.08 -19.04
N GLY A 269 2.70 21.42 -18.17
CA GLY A 269 2.95 22.29 -17.02
C GLY A 269 3.97 21.71 -16.03
N ALA A 270 3.93 20.40 -15.72
CA ALA A 270 4.92 19.81 -14.82
C ALA A 270 6.35 19.79 -15.40
N VAL A 271 6.47 19.64 -16.73
CA VAL A 271 7.75 19.75 -17.44
C VAL A 271 8.22 21.19 -17.48
N ALA A 272 7.32 22.14 -17.72
CA ALA A 272 7.61 23.58 -17.67
C ALA A 272 8.08 24.00 -16.26
N ASP A 273 7.33 23.68 -15.19
CA ASP A 273 7.71 23.96 -13.80
C ASP A 273 9.11 23.40 -13.46
N ALA A 274 9.46 22.22 -13.99
CA ALA A 274 10.77 21.59 -13.76
C ALA A 274 11.90 22.27 -14.56
N GLN A 275 11.60 22.75 -15.76
CA GLN A 275 12.54 23.50 -16.60
C GLN A 275 12.80 24.90 -16.03
N GLU A 276 11.74 25.59 -15.62
CA GLU A 276 11.73 26.87 -14.92
C GLU A 276 12.59 26.81 -13.64
N TYR A 277 12.38 25.79 -12.80
CA TYR A 277 13.24 25.54 -11.63
C TYR A 277 14.73 25.44 -11.97
N TRP A 278 15.07 24.74 -13.05
CA TRP A 278 16.46 24.52 -13.46
C TRP A 278 17.09 25.77 -14.10
N GLN A 279 16.27 26.61 -14.72
CA GLN A 279 16.66 27.90 -15.29
C GLN A 279 16.76 29.01 -14.25
N GLY A 280 16.26 28.77 -13.03
CA GLY A 280 16.25 29.74 -11.94
C GLY A 280 15.15 30.80 -12.07
N GLU A 281 14.26 30.63 -13.06
CA GLU A 281 13.10 31.47 -13.31
C GLU A 281 11.89 30.77 -12.70
N ASP A 282 11.33 31.35 -11.63
CA ASP A 282 10.14 30.88 -10.91
C ASP A 282 10.26 29.53 -10.16
N ARG A 283 9.98 29.55 -8.85
CA ARG A 283 10.00 28.38 -7.94
C ARG A 283 8.64 28.11 -7.29
N ASP A 284 7.61 28.86 -7.67
CA ASP A 284 6.29 28.81 -7.03
C ASP A 284 5.47 27.57 -7.42
N GLY A 285 5.85 26.91 -8.52
CA GLY A 285 5.24 25.67 -8.99
C GLY A 285 5.33 24.52 -7.97
N SER A 286 4.32 23.64 -7.98
CA SER A 286 4.24 22.51 -7.04
C SER A 286 5.40 21.50 -7.20
N VAL A 287 6.06 21.48 -8.36
CA VAL A 287 7.26 20.67 -8.60
C VAL A 287 8.50 21.39 -8.04
N GLY A 288 8.66 22.68 -8.33
CA GLY A 288 9.76 23.51 -7.81
C GLY A 288 9.83 23.53 -6.28
N LEU A 289 8.69 23.70 -5.60
CA LEU A 289 8.62 23.64 -4.14
C LEU A 289 9.04 22.28 -3.56
N ARG A 290 8.70 21.16 -4.22
CA ARG A 290 9.17 19.83 -3.79
C ARG A 290 10.68 19.68 -3.97
N LEU A 291 11.24 20.18 -5.07
CA LEU A 291 12.69 20.14 -5.30
C LEU A 291 13.44 20.99 -4.27
N GLU A 292 12.91 22.17 -3.90
CA GLU A 292 13.45 22.98 -2.81
C GLU A 292 13.38 22.27 -1.45
N MET A 293 12.26 21.57 -1.16
CA MET A 293 12.17 20.73 0.05
C MET A 293 13.20 19.61 0.04
N TRP A 294 13.46 18.99 -1.11
CA TRP A 294 14.46 17.93 -1.21
C TRP A 294 15.86 18.48 -0.99
N ARG A 295 16.17 19.63 -1.60
CA ARG A 295 17.43 20.33 -1.42
C ARG A 295 17.66 20.72 0.04
N GLY A 296 16.66 21.31 0.68
CA GLY A 296 16.69 21.66 2.10
C GLY A 296 16.83 20.43 2.99
N GLY A 297 16.08 19.37 2.71
CA GLY A 297 16.17 18.12 3.46
C GLY A 297 17.54 17.45 3.36
N LEU A 298 18.16 17.44 2.19
CA LEU A 298 19.53 16.93 2.00
C LEU A 298 20.55 17.78 2.75
N GLN A 299 20.43 19.10 2.71
CA GLN A 299 21.30 20.00 3.48
C GLN A 299 21.19 19.73 4.99
N LEU A 300 19.96 19.66 5.50
CA LEU A 300 19.69 19.33 6.90
C LEU A 300 20.19 17.94 7.30
N PHE A 301 20.09 16.95 6.40
CA PHE A 301 20.64 15.61 6.63
C PHE A 301 22.16 15.64 6.79
N VAL A 302 22.88 16.38 5.94
CA VAL A 302 24.35 16.50 6.03
C VAL A 302 24.80 17.12 7.35
N GLU A 303 24.02 18.05 7.91
CA GLU A 303 24.32 18.68 9.20
C GLU A 303 24.19 17.71 10.39
N ARG A 304 23.27 16.72 10.32
CA ARG A 304 23.05 15.73 11.38
C ARG A 304 22.81 14.32 10.81
N PRO A 305 23.84 13.68 10.24
CA PRO A 305 23.66 12.49 9.40
C PRO A 305 23.20 11.26 10.17
N TRP A 306 23.60 11.09 11.44
CA TRP A 306 23.31 9.85 12.18
C TRP A 306 21.88 9.78 12.70
N THR A 307 21.47 10.79 13.48
CA THR A 307 20.18 10.80 14.19
C THR A 307 19.17 11.79 13.61
N GLY A 308 19.58 12.64 12.65
CA GLY A 308 18.75 13.71 12.11
C GLY A 308 18.39 14.81 13.12
N TRP A 309 17.60 15.77 12.64
CA TRP A 309 17.13 16.92 13.42
C TRP A 309 16.05 16.55 14.44
N GLY A 310 15.19 15.61 14.06
CA GLY A 310 14.07 15.09 14.85
C GLY A 310 12.79 15.92 14.76
N GLU A 311 11.70 15.34 15.24
CA GLU A 311 10.38 16.00 15.26
C GLU A 311 10.43 17.36 15.99
N GLY A 312 9.83 18.37 15.36
CA GLY A 312 9.67 19.72 15.88
C GLY A 312 10.96 20.53 16.05
N ARG A 313 12.11 20.00 15.62
CA ARG A 313 13.36 20.75 15.42
C ARG A 313 13.69 20.94 13.95
N LEU A 314 13.25 20.00 13.10
CA LEU A 314 13.46 20.09 11.65
C LEU A 314 12.79 21.33 11.06
N GLU A 315 11.56 21.62 11.46
CA GLU A 315 10.78 22.75 10.96
C GLU A 315 11.50 24.07 11.28
N THR A 316 11.97 24.22 12.52
CA THR A 316 12.78 25.38 12.93
C THR A 316 14.07 25.52 12.13
N ALA A 317 14.77 24.40 11.88
CA ALA A 317 16.01 24.41 11.09
C ALA A 317 15.76 24.75 9.61
N ARG A 318 14.69 24.20 9.03
CA ARG A 318 14.21 24.52 7.67
C ARG A 318 13.86 26.01 7.56
N ASP A 319 13.14 26.56 8.53
CA ASP A 319 12.71 27.96 8.52
C ASP A 319 13.89 28.92 8.70
N ALA A 320 14.94 28.51 9.41
CA ALA A 320 16.20 29.25 9.45
C ALA A 320 16.88 29.30 8.07
N LEU A 321 16.84 28.23 7.27
CA LEU A 321 17.35 28.25 5.89
C LEU A 321 16.52 29.17 4.99
N VAL A 322 15.21 29.24 5.19
CA VAL A 322 14.32 30.18 4.50
C VAL A 322 14.64 31.63 4.90
N ALA A 323 14.80 31.92 6.18
CA ALA A 323 15.12 33.24 6.70
C ALA A 323 16.46 33.77 6.17
N ASN A 324 17.43 32.88 5.94
CA ASN A 324 18.71 33.20 5.34
C ASN A 324 18.70 33.23 3.80
N HIS A 325 17.51 33.19 3.18
CA HIS A 325 17.31 33.19 1.73
C HIS A 325 17.99 32.02 1.00
N ILE A 326 18.27 30.93 1.71
CA ILE A 326 18.82 29.70 1.13
C ILE A 326 17.70 28.92 0.44
N LEU A 327 16.54 28.80 1.08
CA LEU A 327 15.38 28.07 0.53
C LEU A 327 14.26 29.04 0.14
N HIS A 328 13.47 28.62 -0.84
CA HIS A 328 12.26 29.33 -1.24
C HIS A 328 11.27 29.48 -0.06
N PRO A 329 10.68 30.67 0.18
CA PRO A 329 9.77 30.90 1.31
C PRO A 329 8.58 29.95 1.36
N GLY A 330 8.08 29.54 0.20
CA GLY A 330 6.96 28.62 0.06
C GLY A 330 7.17 27.24 0.72
N VAL A 331 8.42 26.87 1.01
CA VAL A 331 8.76 25.62 1.72
C VAL A 331 8.23 25.64 3.17
N SER A 332 8.13 26.82 3.79
CA SER A 332 7.69 26.96 5.20
C SER A 332 6.21 26.59 5.41
N TYR A 333 5.40 26.60 4.34
CA TYR A 333 3.98 26.23 4.39
C TYR A 333 3.73 24.73 4.55
N TYR A 334 4.78 23.89 4.53
CA TYR A 334 4.64 22.44 4.48
C TYR A 334 5.43 21.74 5.57
N ASP A 335 4.75 21.04 6.47
CA ASP A 335 5.39 20.26 7.55
C ASP A 335 6.14 19.01 7.05
N GLN A 336 5.92 18.61 5.80
CA GLN A 336 6.53 17.42 5.22
C GLN A 336 7.48 17.80 4.09
N LEU A 337 8.60 17.10 3.95
CA LEU A 337 9.53 17.29 2.84
C LEU A 337 9.11 16.57 1.53
N HIS A 338 7.87 16.06 1.49
CA HIS A 338 7.24 15.46 0.30
C HIS A 338 8.08 14.34 -0.34
N SER A 339 8.77 13.58 0.51
CA SER A 339 9.46 12.33 0.16
C SER A 339 9.69 11.54 1.44
N ASP A 340 9.32 10.27 1.47
CA ASP A 340 9.57 9.38 2.61
C ASP A 340 11.07 9.24 2.89
N ILE A 341 11.91 9.23 1.85
CA ILE A 341 13.36 9.09 1.97
C ILE A 341 13.96 10.37 2.53
N ILE A 342 13.68 11.52 1.92
CA ILE A 342 14.26 12.79 2.36
C ILE A 342 13.74 13.19 3.74
N ASP A 343 12.44 13.06 3.99
CA ASP A 343 11.84 13.37 5.30
C ASP A 343 12.44 12.50 6.40
N THR A 344 12.58 11.19 6.14
CA THR A 344 13.21 10.27 7.09
C THR A 344 14.69 10.58 7.29
N ALA A 345 15.45 10.89 6.23
CA ALA A 345 16.86 11.26 6.32
C ALA A 345 17.04 12.51 7.18
N ALA A 346 16.30 13.58 6.88
CA ALA A 346 16.44 14.85 7.59
C ALA A 346 15.97 14.77 9.06
N ARG A 347 14.89 14.02 9.35
CA ARG A 347 14.37 13.86 10.72
C ARG A 347 15.17 12.86 11.55
N ARG A 348 15.49 11.69 11.00
CA ARG A 348 15.99 10.53 11.74
C ARG A 348 17.36 10.01 11.28
N GLY A 349 17.97 10.66 10.30
CA GLY A 349 19.31 10.33 9.81
C GLY A 349 19.42 8.91 9.24
N VAL A 350 20.65 8.40 9.22
CA VAL A 350 20.99 7.03 8.80
C VAL A 350 20.23 5.99 9.60
N VAL A 351 19.98 6.21 10.90
CA VAL A 351 19.21 5.27 11.74
C VAL A 351 17.78 5.13 11.22
N GLY A 352 17.12 6.24 10.89
CA GLY A 352 15.79 6.23 10.25
C GLY A 352 15.81 5.57 8.87
N LEU A 353 16.82 5.89 8.05
CA LEU A 353 16.97 5.32 6.71
C LEU A 353 17.15 3.79 6.74
N LEU A 354 17.92 3.26 7.70
CA LEU A 354 18.05 1.81 7.88
C LEU A 354 16.69 1.17 8.22
N GLY A 355 15.90 1.79 9.10
CA GLY A 355 14.53 1.36 9.39
C GLY A 355 13.65 1.36 8.14
N LEU A 356 13.72 2.42 7.33
CA LEU A 356 12.96 2.56 6.08
C LEU A 356 13.39 1.53 5.02
N VAL A 357 14.69 1.30 4.87
CA VAL A 357 15.25 0.29 3.97
C VAL A 357 14.80 -1.10 4.38
N LEU A 358 14.78 -1.44 5.67
CA LEU A 358 14.22 -2.71 6.14
C LEU A 358 12.72 -2.80 5.85
N LEU A 359 11.98 -1.72 6.11
CA LEU A 359 10.53 -1.66 5.94
C LEU A 359 10.09 -1.95 4.50
N TYR A 360 10.83 -1.48 3.49
CA TYR A 360 10.57 -1.80 2.07
C TYR A 360 11.32 -3.04 1.58
N GLY A 361 12.58 -3.21 1.97
CA GLY A 361 13.48 -4.23 1.46
C GLY A 361 13.08 -5.65 1.86
N VAL A 362 12.65 -5.85 3.12
CA VAL A 362 12.18 -7.16 3.60
C VAL A 362 10.97 -7.65 2.80
N PRO A 363 9.87 -6.89 2.63
CA PRO A 363 8.77 -7.31 1.77
C PRO A 363 9.20 -7.59 0.33
N ILE A 364 10.00 -6.70 -0.29
CA ILE A 364 10.46 -6.89 -1.67
C ILE A 364 11.18 -8.23 -1.79
N TYR A 365 12.13 -8.51 -0.89
CA TYR A 365 12.87 -9.76 -0.87
C TYR A 365 11.94 -10.98 -0.70
N LEU A 366 11.06 -10.94 0.30
CA LEU A 366 10.21 -12.08 0.64
C LEU A 366 9.16 -12.38 -0.44
N PHE A 367 8.51 -11.36 -0.99
CA PHE A 367 7.55 -11.54 -2.08
C PHE A 367 8.23 -11.95 -3.39
N SER A 368 9.39 -11.38 -3.73
CA SER A 368 10.11 -11.72 -4.98
C SER A 368 10.51 -13.19 -5.03
N ARG A 369 10.90 -13.78 -3.89
CA ARG A 369 11.21 -15.21 -3.80
C ARG A 369 10.05 -16.13 -4.18
N ARG A 370 8.80 -15.62 -4.19
CA ARG A 370 7.57 -16.41 -4.42
C ARG A 370 7.00 -16.24 -5.83
N LEU A 371 7.65 -15.42 -6.67
CA LEU A 371 7.24 -15.24 -8.07
C LEU A 371 7.42 -16.52 -8.92
N GLY A 372 8.37 -17.38 -8.53
CA GLY A 372 8.66 -18.66 -9.17
C GLY A 372 7.88 -19.87 -8.64
N CYS A 373 7.06 -19.73 -7.60
CA CYS A 373 6.32 -20.85 -7.04
C CYS A 373 5.34 -21.46 -8.07
N SER A 374 5.23 -22.78 -8.16
CA SER A 374 4.35 -23.43 -9.16
C SER A 374 2.85 -23.16 -8.92
N SER A 375 2.45 -22.81 -7.69
CA SER A 375 1.06 -22.48 -7.33
C SER A 375 0.68 -21.08 -7.80
N PRO A 376 -0.23 -20.93 -8.78
CA PRO A 376 -0.64 -19.61 -9.30
C PRO A 376 -1.25 -18.70 -8.23
N GLY A 377 -1.93 -19.27 -7.23
CA GLY A 377 -2.45 -18.47 -6.11
C GLY A 377 -1.32 -17.80 -5.31
N VAL A 378 -0.26 -18.54 -5.00
CA VAL A 378 0.90 -17.99 -4.28
C VAL A 378 1.58 -16.90 -5.12
N ARG A 379 1.73 -17.13 -6.43
CA ARG A 379 2.34 -16.15 -7.35
C ARG A 379 1.54 -14.85 -7.45
N ILE A 380 0.21 -14.93 -7.59
CA ILE A 380 -0.66 -13.75 -7.65
C ILE A 380 -0.55 -12.93 -6.35
N LEU A 381 -0.56 -13.60 -5.20
CA LEU A 381 -0.37 -12.91 -3.91
C LEU A 381 1.04 -12.33 -3.77
N ALA A 382 2.06 -13.02 -4.27
CA ALA A 382 3.44 -12.50 -4.29
C ALA A 382 3.54 -11.24 -5.15
N MET A 383 2.91 -11.23 -6.32
CA MET A 383 2.80 -10.06 -7.20
C MET A 383 2.02 -8.93 -6.54
N SER A 384 0.93 -9.22 -5.82
CA SER A 384 0.21 -8.21 -5.03
C SER A 384 1.08 -7.59 -3.95
N GLY A 385 1.82 -8.40 -3.19
CA GLY A 385 2.73 -7.91 -2.16
C GLY A 385 3.85 -7.04 -2.72
N LEU A 386 4.45 -7.47 -3.84
CA LEU A 386 5.46 -6.68 -4.54
C LEU A 386 4.88 -5.38 -5.10
N MET A 387 3.68 -5.44 -5.67
CA MET A 387 2.93 -4.28 -6.18
C MET A 387 2.65 -3.27 -5.07
N ILE A 388 2.16 -3.71 -3.90
CA ILE A 388 1.95 -2.84 -2.73
C ILE A 388 3.26 -2.16 -2.35
N THR A 389 4.33 -2.94 -2.21
CA THR A 389 5.59 -2.44 -1.67
C THR A 389 6.25 -1.43 -2.60
N LEU A 390 6.34 -1.76 -3.89
CA LEU A 390 6.97 -0.87 -4.87
C LEU A 390 6.09 0.35 -5.19
N ALA A 391 4.76 0.21 -5.16
CA ALA A 391 3.87 1.36 -5.31
C ALA A 391 4.10 2.38 -4.20
N PHE A 392 4.14 1.94 -2.94
CA PHE A 392 4.43 2.82 -1.82
C PHE A 392 5.85 3.42 -1.88
N LEU A 393 6.85 2.67 -2.35
CA LEU A 393 8.19 3.22 -2.57
C LEU A 393 8.16 4.37 -3.59
N ILE A 394 7.45 4.19 -4.72
CA ILE A 394 7.33 5.21 -5.77
C ILE A 394 6.48 6.40 -5.31
N PHE A 395 5.34 6.15 -4.66
CA PHE A 395 4.51 7.20 -4.08
C PHE A 395 5.31 8.03 -3.07
N GLY A 396 6.10 7.32 -2.25
CA GLY A 396 7.04 7.83 -1.26
C GLY A 396 8.16 8.70 -1.84
N LEU A 397 8.41 8.66 -3.15
CA LEU A 397 9.35 9.60 -3.77
C LEU A 397 8.77 11.01 -3.76
N SER A 398 7.48 11.17 -4.07
CA SER A 398 6.83 12.47 -4.33
C SER A 398 5.92 12.99 -3.20
N GLN A 399 5.68 12.15 -2.19
CA GLN A 399 4.89 12.44 -1.01
C GLN A 399 5.45 11.67 0.18
N SER A 400 5.40 12.23 1.39
CA SER A 400 5.72 11.49 2.61
C SER A 400 4.56 10.57 3.02
N MET A 401 4.31 9.51 2.23
CA MET A 401 3.20 8.57 2.41
C MET A 401 3.23 7.86 3.76
N LEU A 402 4.41 7.57 4.31
CA LEU A 402 4.55 6.91 5.61
C LEU A 402 4.40 7.86 6.80
N ARG A 403 4.35 9.18 6.57
CA ARG A 403 4.00 10.19 7.59
C ARG A 403 2.51 10.52 7.56
N ASP A 404 1.80 10.15 6.50
CA ASP A 404 0.34 10.18 6.48
C ASP A 404 -0.25 8.98 7.22
N VAL A 405 -1.26 9.20 8.06
CA VAL A 405 -1.86 8.14 8.89
C VAL A 405 -2.60 7.08 8.06
N HIS A 406 -3.23 7.49 6.95
CA HIS A 406 -3.88 6.55 6.02
C HIS A 406 -2.84 5.83 5.18
N GLY A 407 -1.80 6.54 4.75
CA GLY A 407 -0.67 5.97 4.02
C GLY A 407 0.07 4.91 4.83
N LEU A 408 0.53 5.23 6.05
CA LEU A 408 1.24 4.28 6.91
C LEU A 408 0.38 3.08 7.29
N SER A 409 -0.85 3.31 7.79
CA SER A 409 -1.75 2.21 8.14
C SER A 409 -2.09 1.36 6.92
N GLY A 410 -2.36 2.01 5.77
CA GLY A 410 -2.60 1.36 4.49
C GLY A 410 -1.45 0.46 4.06
N TYR A 411 -0.21 0.96 4.10
CA TYR A 411 0.98 0.17 3.79
C TYR A 411 1.09 -1.07 4.67
N LEU A 412 1.00 -0.89 6.00
CA LEU A 412 1.12 -1.96 6.98
C LEU A 412 0.01 -3.00 6.80
N GLY A 413 -1.25 -2.58 6.79
CA GLY A 413 -2.38 -3.49 6.70
C GLY A 413 -2.46 -4.24 5.36
N LEU A 414 -2.15 -3.57 4.24
CA LEU A 414 -2.09 -4.22 2.92
C LEU A 414 -0.94 -5.23 2.85
N SER A 415 0.28 -4.84 3.24
CA SER A 415 1.45 -5.70 3.12
C SER A 415 1.40 -6.90 4.08
N ILE A 416 1.05 -6.68 5.35
CA ILE A 416 0.89 -7.74 6.36
C ILE A 416 -0.28 -8.66 5.99
N GLY A 417 -1.43 -8.09 5.62
CA GLY A 417 -2.61 -8.87 5.19
C GLY A 417 -2.29 -9.78 4.01
N CYS A 418 -1.59 -9.24 3.01
CA CYS A 418 -1.13 -10.00 1.84
C CYS A 418 -0.16 -11.12 2.24
N TRP A 419 0.84 -10.81 3.08
CA TRP A 419 1.83 -11.77 3.55
C TRP A 419 1.19 -12.95 4.29
N VAL A 420 0.29 -12.69 5.25
CA VAL A 420 -0.36 -13.76 6.03
C VAL A 420 -1.18 -14.68 5.13
N ILE A 421 -1.90 -14.12 4.15
CA ILE A 421 -2.72 -14.90 3.21
C ILE A 421 -1.83 -15.70 2.26
N LEU A 422 -0.72 -15.12 1.79
CA LEU A 422 0.27 -15.82 0.98
C LEU A 422 0.78 -17.06 1.71
N LYS A 423 1.20 -16.92 2.98
CA LYS A 423 1.71 -18.03 3.78
C LYS A 423 0.67 -19.11 4.04
N ARG A 424 -0.60 -18.72 4.16
CA ARG A 424 -1.71 -19.68 4.23
C ARG A 424 -1.86 -20.47 2.92
N GLU A 425 -1.79 -19.80 1.78
CA GLU A 425 -1.94 -20.44 0.46
C GLU A 425 -0.71 -21.29 0.09
N GLU A 426 0.50 -20.88 0.50
CA GLU A 426 1.73 -21.67 0.39
C GLU A 426 1.58 -23.01 1.11
N ARG A 427 1.11 -22.99 2.37
CA ARG A 427 0.83 -24.22 3.13
C ARG A 427 -0.23 -25.10 2.47
N ARG A 428 -1.32 -24.51 1.98
CA ARG A 428 -2.38 -25.25 1.27
C ARG A 428 -1.83 -25.94 0.03
N ALA A 429 -0.97 -25.29 -0.73
CA ALA A 429 -0.33 -25.87 -1.90
C ALA A 429 0.60 -27.04 -1.51
N LEU A 430 1.40 -26.89 -0.45
CA LEU A 430 2.26 -27.96 0.06
C LEU A 430 1.46 -29.18 0.55
N CYS A 431 0.38 -28.98 1.30
CA CYS A 431 -0.48 -30.08 1.74
C CYS A 431 -1.09 -30.82 0.54
N GLN A 432 -1.57 -30.10 -0.48
CA GLN A 432 -2.13 -30.70 -1.70
C GLN A 432 -1.10 -31.51 -2.51
N ALA A 433 0.17 -31.10 -2.50
CA ALA A 433 1.25 -31.85 -3.12
C ALA A 433 1.58 -33.14 -2.35
N SER A 434 1.53 -33.11 -1.01
CA SER A 434 1.86 -34.25 -0.14
C SER A 434 0.80 -35.36 -0.11
N THR A 435 -0.49 -35.05 -0.30
CA THR A 435 -1.60 -36.02 -0.20
C THR A 435 -1.87 -36.83 -1.48
N GLY A 436 -0.96 -36.86 -2.45
CA GLY A 436 -1.00 -37.80 -3.57
C GLY A 436 -1.82 -37.38 -4.81
N ALA A 437 -2.52 -36.24 -4.79
CA ALA A 437 -3.19 -35.69 -5.99
C ALA A 437 -2.23 -34.97 -6.97
N GLY A 438 -0.92 -34.96 -6.68
CA GLY A 438 0.08 -34.16 -7.39
C GLY A 438 1.46 -34.80 -7.52
N ARG A 439 1.57 -36.14 -7.63
CA ARG A 439 2.86 -36.82 -7.86
C ARG A 439 3.60 -36.38 -9.14
N ARG A 440 2.98 -35.58 -10.03
CA ARG A 440 3.63 -34.98 -11.20
C ARG A 440 4.34 -33.64 -10.96
N TYR A 441 4.16 -32.98 -9.82
CA TYR A 441 4.73 -31.63 -9.57
C TYR A 441 5.81 -31.56 -8.48
N ALA A 442 6.02 -32.64 -7.71
CA ALA A 442 6.94 -32.63 -6.57
C ALA A 442 8.44 -32.65 -6.97
N ALA A 443 8.77 -32.95 -8.23
CA ALA A 443 10.16 -33.05 -8.69
C ALA A 443 10.80 -31.70 -9.08
N GLU A 444 10.02 -30.65 -9.36
CA GLU A 444 10.56 -29.33 -9.80
C GLU A 444 10.54 -28.25 -8.70
N ALA A 445 10.01 -28.55 -7.52
CA ALA A 445 9.83 -27.57 -6.44
C ALA A 445 11.11 -27.25 -5.63
N PHE A 446 12.25 -27.89 -5.93
CA PHE A 446 13.50 -27.75 -5.17
C PHE A 446 14.72 -27.56 -6.07
N VAL A 447 14.78 -26.42 -6.76
CA VAL A 447 16.06 -25.82 -7.18
C VAL A 447 16.15 -24.45 -6.50
N GLY A 448 16.69 -24.43 -5.28
CA GLY A 448 16.77 -23.19 -4.50
C GLY A 448 16.96 -23.37 -3.00
N LYS A 449 17.79 -24.33 -2.57
CA LYS A 449 18.46 -24.24 -1.28
C LYS A 449 19.92 -23.83 -1.55
N PRO A 450 20.44 -22.74 -0.97
CA PRO A 450 21.87 -22.57 -0.88
C PRO A 450 22.42 -23.68 0.03
N ARG A 451 23.53 -24.29 -0.40
CA ARG A 451 24.40 -25.08 0.47
C ARG A 451 25.09 -24.16 1.47
#